data_AF-A0A2C9C391-F1
#
_entry.id   AF-A0A2C9C391-F1
#
_cell.length_a   1.000
_cell.length_b   1.000
_cell.length_c   1.000
_cell.angle_alpha   90.00
_cell.angle_beta   90.00
_cell.angle_gamma   90.00
#
_symmetry.space_group_name_H-M   'P 1'
#
loop_
_entity.id
_entity.type
_entity.pdbx_description
1 polymer ?
#
loop_
_entity_poly.entity_id
_entity_poly.type
_entity_poly.pdbx_seq_one_letter_code
_entity_poly.pdbx_strand_id
1 'polypeptide(L)'
;MDFGGRPPPPMDDTYFPSLLKKDIWSQIENNTINFPADIRGWLKKLTDEKDLIDNYSLEKQPAINQWFAETDFVIRTLRCVNLPELVEHYEDQLTAQKIYLEKIDHRSGILKYLIERLEMAVAEEENKIDKQVDIEKEETTIK
;
A
#
# COMPACT_ATOMS: atom_id res chain seq x y z
N MET A 1 -10.61 34.94 12.80
CA MET A 1 -9.64 34.28 13.70
C MET A 1 -9.05 33.15 12.89
N ASP A 2 -7.74 33.17 12.67
CA ASP A 2 -7.05 32.06 12.03
C ASP A 2 -6.68 31.08 13.14
N PHE A 3 -7.35 29.93 13.22
CA PHE A 3 -7.14 28.95 14.31
C PHE A 3 -5.90 28.08 14.08
N GLY A 4 -5.08 28.42 13.08
CA GLY A 4 -3.73 27.87 12.92
C GLY A 4 -3.68 26.38 12.56
N GLY A 5 -4.80 25.78 12.20
CA GLY A 5 -4.82 24.43 11.67
C GLY A 5 -4.04 24.39 10.37
N ARG A 6 -2.93 23.65 10.33
CA ARG A 6 -2.25 23.36 9.06
C ARG A 6 -3.27 22.73 8.12
N PRO A 7 -3.24 23.06 6.82
CA PRO A 7 -4.11 22.39 5.87
C PRO A 7 -3.93 20.88 5.96
N PRO A 8 -5.00 20.09 5.77
CA PRO A 8 -4.89 18.64 5.80
C PRO A 8 -3.83 18.16 4.81
N PRO A 9 -3.09 17.08 5.14
CA PRO A 9 -2.31 16.37 4.16
C PRO A 9 -3.20 16.06 2.95
N PRO A 10 -2.67 16.13 1.72
CA PRO A 10 -3.47 15.84 0.53
C PRO A 10 -4.07 14.42 0.60
N MET A 11 -5.37 14.33 0.32
CA MET A 11 -6.17 13.10 0.37
C MET A 11 -6.39 12.47 -1.01
N ASP A 12 -5.54 12.77 -2.00
CA ASP A 12 -5.72 12.28 -3.36
C ASP A 12 -4.71 11.19 -3.76
N ASP A 13 -5.16 10.31 -4.66
CA ASP A 13 -4.33 9.25 -5.25
C ASP A 13 -3.15 9.82 -6.08
N THR A 14 -3.09 11.13 -6.33
CA THR A 14 -1.93 11.80 -6.96
C THR A 14 -0.81 12.09 -5.98
N TYR A 15 -1.11 12.20 -4.68
CA TYR A 15 -0.14 12.34 -3.60
C TYR A 15 0.30 11.00 -3.02
N PHE A 16 -0.54 9.96 -3.10
CA PHE A 16 -0.07 8.61 -2.83
C PHE A 16 0.67 8.05 -4.05
N PRO A 17 1.95 7.69 -3.91
CA PRO A 17 2.68 7.18 -5.04
C PRO A 17 2.18 5.78 -5.37
N SER A 18 1.87 5.57 -6.65
CA SER A 18 1.54 4.27 -7.20
C SER A 18 2.14 4.17 -8.60
N LEU A 19 2.90 3.10 -8.84
CA LEU A 19 3.37 2.71 -10.16
C LEU A 19 2.28 1.96 -10.92
N LEU A 20 1.37 1.30 -10.19
CA LEU A 20 0.23 0.60 -10.76
C LEU A 20 -0.89 1.57 -11.12
N LYS A 21 -1.39 1.42 -12.35
CA LYS A 21 -2.57 2.19 -12.79
C LYS A 21 -3.83 1.74 -12.04
N LYS A 22 -4.82 2.62 -11.97
CA LYS A 22 -6.10 2.38 -11.29
C LYS A 22 -6.81 1.11 -11.77
N ASP A 23 -6.76 0.81 -13.07
CA ASP A 23 -7.34 -0.40 -13.66
C ASP A 23 -6.66 -1.68 -13.17
N ILE A 24 -5.35 -1.64 -12.93
CA ILE A 24 -4.60 -2.76 -12.36
C ILE A 24 -5.00 -2.97 -10.90
N TRP A 25 -5.10 -1.90 -10.12
CA TRP A 25 -5.60 -1.99 -8.74
C TRP A 25 -7.00 -2.57 -8.67
N SER A 26 -7.91 -2.13 -9.55
CA SER A 26 -9.24 -2.73 -9.63
C SER A 26 -9.20 -4.22 -9.98
N GLN A 27 -8.29 -4.65 -10.85
CA GLN A 27 -8.15 -6.07 -11.17
C GLN A 27 -7.58 -6.88 -9.99
N ILE A 28 -6.63 -6.32 -9.25
CA ILE A 28 -6.06 -6.90 -8.02
C ILE A 28 -7.14 -7.07 -6.96
N GLU A 29 -7.87 -5.99 -6.65
CA GLU A 29 -8.92 -5.97 -5.63
C GLU A 29 -10.07 -6.93 -5.96
N ASN A 30 -10.37 -7.12 -7.25
CA ASN A 30 -11.37 -8.08 -7.73
C ASN A 30 -10.80 -9.48 -8.02
N ASN A 31 -9.51 -9.72 -7.76
CA ASN A 31 -8.83 -11.00 -7.96
C ASN A 31 -8.95 -11.56 -9.40
N THR A 32 -8.85 -10.67 -10.39
CA THR A 32 -9.01 -10.98 -11.83
C THR A 32 -7.70 -10.98 -12.61
N ILE A 33 -6.57 -10.66 -11.98
CA ILE A 33 -5.26 -10.70 -12.62
C ILE A 33 -4.82 -12.13 -12.89
N ASN A 34 -4.39 -12.38 -14.12
CA ASN A 34 -3.74 -13.63 -14.51
C ASN A 34 -2.23 -13.57 -14.19
N PHE A 35 -1.87 -13.86 -12.93
CA PHE A 35 -0.47 -13.91 -12.50
C PHE A 35 0.38 -15.01 -13.17
N PRO A 36 -0.13 -16.25 -13.38
CA PRO A 36 0.63 -17.34 -13.97
C PRO A 36 1.26 -17.05 -15.34
N ALA A 37 0.69 -16.12 -16.12
CA ALA A 37 1.22 -15.79 -17.44
C ALA A 37 2.59 -15.08 -17.41
N ASP A 38 2.92 -14.39 -16.30
CA ASP A 38 4.17 -13.64 -16.12
C ASP A 38 4.49 -13.50 -14.62
N ILE A 39 4.71 -14.62 -13.93
CA ILE A 39 4.87 -14.64 -12.47
C ILE A 39 6.03 -13.74 -12.01
N ARG A 40 7.20 -13.85 -12.68
CA ARG A 40 8.39 -13.06 -12.34
C ARG A 40 8.20 -11.56 -12.62
N GLY A 41 7.56 -11.20 -13.73
CA GLY A 41 7.26 -9.81 -14.04
C GLY A 41 6.25 -9.19 -13.08
N TRP A 42 5.24 -9.96 -12.66
CA TRP A 42 4.30 -9.54 -11.62
C TRP A 42 4.95 -9.40 -10.26
N LEU A 43 5.77 -10.37 -9.84
CA LEU A 43 6.49 -10.32 -8.58
C LEU A 43 7.32 -9.04 -8.49
N LYS A 44 8.12 -8.73 -9.52
CA LYS A 44 8.90 -7.49 -9.58
C LYS A 44 8.01 -6.25 -9.46
N LYS A 45 6.93 -6.16 -10.26
CA LYS A 45 6.03 -4.99 -10.25
C LYS A 45 5.38 -4.75 -8.89
N LEU A 46 4.94 -5.82 -8.22
CA LEU A 46 4.30 -5.71 -6.91
C LEU A 46 5.31 -5.36 -5.82
N THR A 47 6.54 -5.87 -5.89
CA THR A 47 7.63 -5.48 -4.98
C THR A 47 8.02 -4.02 -5.18
N ASP A 48 8.19 -3.56 -6.42
CA ASP A 48 8.48 -2.16 -6.73
C ASP A 48 7.38 -1.23 -6.18
N GLU A 49 6.10 -1.63 -6.33
CA GLU A 49 4.95 -0.91 -5.76
C GLU A 49 4.98 -0.89 -4.22
N LYS A 50 5.27 -2.03 -3.58
CA LYS A 50 5.36 -2.12 -2.12
C LYS A 50 6.47 -1.23 -1.58
N ASP A 51 7.65 -1.25 -2.20
CA ASP A 51 8.80 -0.46 -1.75
C ASP A 51 8.54 1.04 -1.90
N LEU A 52 7.83 1.46 -2.95
CA LEU A 52 7.37 2.83 -3.12
C LEU A 52 6.45 3.28 -1.98
N ILE A 53 5.48 2.44 -1.62
CA ILE A 53 4.54 2.68 -0.52
C ILE A 53 5.26 2.74 0.83
N ASP A 54 6.16 1.80 1.09
CA ASP A 54 6.93 1.74 2.33
C ASP A 54 7.84 2.98 2.47
N ASN A 55 8.51 3.39 1.38
CA ASN A 55 9.34 4.60 1.37
C ASN A 55 8.51 5.87 1.58
N TYR A 56 7.32 5.96 0.97
CA TYR A 56 6.41 7.09 1.19
C TYR A 56 5.97 7.16 2.65
N SER A 57 5.62 6.02 3.25
CA SER A 57 5.26 5.95 4.67
C SER A 57 6.42 6.43 5.55
N LEU A 58 7.64 5.95 5.31
CA LEU A 58 8.82 6.40 6.06
C LEU A 58 9.07 7.91 5.95
N GLU A 59 8.89 8.49 4.76
CA GLU A 59 9.15 9.92 4.53
C GLU A 59 8.03 10.82 5.07
N LYS A 60 6.76 10.44 4.86
CA LYS A 60 5.61 11.32 5.07
C LYS A 60 4.82 11.05 6.35
N GLN A 61 4.83 9.80 6.86
CA GLN A 61 4.06 9.42 8.04
C GLN A 61 4.36 10.29 9.28
N PRO A 62 5.61 10.73 9.56
CA PRO A 62 5.88 11.61 10.69
C PRO A 62 5.12 12.94 10.61
N ALA A 63 5.10 13.57 9.42
CA ALA A 63 4.39 14.83 9.21
C ALA A 63 2.87 14.65 9.28
N ILE A 64 2.35 13.53 8.76
CA ILE A 64 0.93 13.17 8.86
C ILE A 64 0.53 12.98 10.33
N ASN A 65 1.32 12.22 11.11
CA ASN A 65 1.07 11.99 12.53
C ASN A 65 1.13 13.31 13.34
N GLN A 66 2.06 14.20 13.01
CA GLN A 66 2.12 15.53 13.61
C GLN A 66 0.85 16.33 13.30
N TRP A 67 0.38 16.31 12.05
CA TRP A 67 -0.86 16.99 11.68
C TRP A 67 -2.07 16.45 12.42
N PHE A 68 -2.17 15.12 12.61
CA PHE A 68 -3.22 14.50 13.43
C PHE A 68 -3.22 15.04 14.87
N ALA A 69 -2.04 15.12 15.48
CA ALA A 69 -1.89 15.61 16.85
C ALA A 69 -2.23 17.11 16.97
N GLU A 70 -1.78 17.92 16.01
CA GLU A 70 -2.09 19.36 15.96
C GLU A 70 -3.59 19.61 15.77
N THR A 71 -4.24 18.85 14.89
CA THR A 71 -5.67 18.99 14.62
C THR A 71 -6.53 18.55 15.80
N ASP A 72 -6.16 17.47 16.49
CA ASP A 72 -6.81 17.04 17.74
C ASP A 72 -6.68 18.11 18.84
N PHE A 73 -5.51 18.76 18.95
CA PHE A 73 -5.31 19.88 19.87
C PHE A 73 -6.20 21.09 19.52
N VAL A 74 -6.32 21.44 18.23
CA VAL A 74 -7.21 22.51 17.75
C VAL A 74 -8.66 22.20 18.11
N ILE A 75 -9.14 20.98 17.87
CA ILE A 75 -10.49 20.54 18.23
C ILE A 75 -10.76 20.73 19.73
N ARG A 76 -9.83 20.30 20.59
CA ARG A 76 -9.95 20.48 22.04
C ARG A 76 -10.06 21.95 22.42
N THR A 77 -9.24 22.81 21.81
CA THR A 77 -9.26 24.26 22.04
C THR A 77 -10.59 24.88 21.60
N LEU A 78 -11.10 24.51 20.43
CA LEU A 78 -12.37 24.99 19.89
C LEU A 78 -13.57 24.60 20.76
N ARG A 79 -13.54 23.39 21.32
CA ARG A 79 -14.53 22.94 22.31
C ARG A 79 -14.51 23.83 23.57
N CYS A 80 -13.34 24.22 24.07
CA CYS A 80 -13.24 25.10 25.23
C CYS A 80 -13.80 26.52 25.00
N VAL A 81 -13.77 27.01 23.76
CA VAL A 81 -14.33 28.33 23.39
C VAL A 81 -15.74 28.24 22.81
N ASN A 82 -16.41 27.07 22.90
CA ASN A 82 -17.77 26.81 22.44
C ASN A 82 -18.01 27.18 20.97
N LEU A 83 -17.13 26.74 20.06
CA LEU A 83 -17.28 26.91 18.61
C LEU A 83 -17.59 25.56 17.91
N PRO A 84 -18.83 25.05 18.02
CA PRO A 84 -19.18 23.69 17.58
C PRO A 84 -19.05 23.47 16.07
N GLU A 85 -19.39 24.45 15.23
CA GLU A 85 -19.31 24.34 13.76
C GLU A 85 -17.86 24.13 13.29
N LEU A 86 -16.89 24.76 13.96
CA LEU A 86 -15.46 24.57 13.64
C LEU A 86 -14.96 23.22 14.17
N VAL A 87 -15.48 22.74 15.30
CA VAL A 87 -15.17 21.39 15.80
C VAL A 87 -15.57 20.34 14.78
N GLU A 88 -16.81 20.39 14.30
CA GLU A 88 -17.33 19.47 13.28
C GLU A 88 -16.48 19.50 12.01
N HIS A 89 -16.13 20.69 11.53
CA HIS A 89 -15.26 20.85 10.37
C HIS A 89 -13.90 20.12 10.50
N TYR A 90 -13.22 20.25 11.64
CA TYR A 90 -11.93 19.58 11.85
C TYR A 90 -12.08 18.08 12.12
N GLU A 91 -13.19 17.65 12.75
CA GLU A 91 -13.50 16.23 12.94
C GLU A 91 -13.77 15.51 11.61
N ASP A 92 -14.45 16.18 10.67
CA ASP A 92 -14.64 15.68 9.31
C ASP A 92 -13.31 15.52 8.57
N GLN A 93 -12.41 16.51 8.68
CA GLN A 93 -11.07 16.42 8.10
C GLN A 93 -10.27 15.24 8.68
N LEU A 94 -10.29 15.06 9.99
CA LEU A 94 -9.64 13.94 10.66
C LEU A 94 -10.19 12.59 10.17
N THR A 95 -11.51 12.50 10.01
CA THR A 95 -12.19 11.27 9.59
C THR A 95 -11.84 10.92 8.15
N ALA A 96 -11.90 11.90 7.25
CA ALA A 96 -11.51 11.72 5.86
C ALA A 96 -10.04 11.28 5.72
N GLN A 97 -9.14 11.88 6.50
CA GLN A 97 -7.72 11.50 6.49
C GLN A 97 -7.49 10.08 7.02
N LYS A 98 -8.24 9.63 8.05
CA LYS A 98 -8.17 8.26 8.57
C LYS A 98 -8.61 7.24 7.54
N ILE A 99 -9.76 7.45 6.90
CA ILE A 99 -10.29 6.57 5.85
C ILE A 99 -9.27 6.43 4.70
N TYR A 100 -8.63 7.54 4.33
CA TYR A 100 -7.59 7.54 3.31
C TYR A 100 -6.36 6.69 3.70
N LEU A 101 -5.89 6.81 4.94
CA LEU A 101 -4.80 5.96 5.45
C LEU A 101 -5.19 4.48 5.56
N GLU A 102 -6.42 4.17 5.94
CA GLU A 102 -6.92 2.79 5.98
C GLU A 102 -6.89 2.14 4.59
N LYS A 103 -7.22 2.89 3.53
CA LYS A 103 -7.11 2.41 2.13
C LYS A 103 -5.66 2.08 1.77
N ILE A 104 -4.70 2.87 2.25
CA ILE A 104 -3.27 2.66 2.03
C ILE A 104 -2.80 1.38 2.74
N ASP A 105 -3.13 1.25 4.02
CA ASP A 105 -2.80 0.07 4.82
C ASP A 105 -3.39 -1.19 4.20
N HIS A 106 -4.63 -1.11 3.70
CA HIS A 106 -5.28 -2.20 2.98
C HIS A 106 -4.51 -2.63 1.73
N ARG A 107 -4.09 -1.66 0.89
CA ARG A 107 -3.28 -1.94 -0.31
C ARG A 107 -1.92 -2.55 0.05
N SER A 108 -1.25 -2.04 1.08
CA SER A 108 0.01 -2.61 1.58
C SER A 108 -0.18 -4.07 2.02
N GLY A 109 -1.30 -4.36 2.70
CA GLY A 109 -1.67 -5.73 3.08
C GLY A 109 -1.87 -6.66 1.88
N ILE A 110 -2.58 -6.19 0.84
CA ILE A 110 -2.77 -6.96 -0.40
C ILE A 110 -1.43 -7.25 -1.08
N LEU A 111 -0.55 -6.25 -1.20
CA LEU A 111 0.75 -6.42 -1.85
C LEU A 111 1.61 -7.45 -1.14
N LYS A 112 1.72 -7.38 0.19
CA LYS A 112 2.47 -8.37 0.99
C LYS A 112 1.96 -9.79 0.73
N TYR A 113 0.65 -9.98 0.80
CA TYR A 113 0.01 -11.26 0.55
C TYR A 113 0.28 -11.79 -0.87
N LEU A 114 0.18 -10.93 -1.89
CA LEU A 114 0.41 -11.34 -3.28
C LEU A 114 1.88 -11.66 -3.54
N ILE A 115 2.81 -10.85 -3.02
CA ILE A 115 4.25 -11.07 -3.17
C ILE A 115 4.63 -12.43 -2.56
N GLU A 116 4.24 -12.70 -1.31
CA GLU A 116 4.50 -13.99 -0.65
C GLU A 116 3.99 -15.18 -1.48
N ARG A 117 2.79 -15.06 -2.04
CA ARG A 117 2.21 -16.11 -2.91
C ARG A 117 2.97 -16.30 -4.21
N LEU A 118 3.43 -15.23 -4.83
CA LEU A 118 4.20 -15.31 -6.08
C LEU A 118 5.60 -15.84 -5.85
N GLU A 119 6.26 -15.46 -4.75
CA GLU A 119 7.56 -16.02 -4.35
C GLU A 119 7.48 -17.54 -4.18
N MET A 120 6.43 -18.05 -3.52
CA MET A 120 6.19 -19.49 -3.42
C MET A 120 6.02 -20.15 -4.79
N ALA A 121 5.25 -19.52 -5.70
CA ALA A 121 5.04 -20.06 -7.04
C ALA A 121 6.33 -20.09 -7.87
N VAL A 122 7.19 -19.07 -7.78
CA VAL A 122 8.50 -19.04 -8.43
C VAL A 122 9.40 -20.17 -7.88
N ALA A 123 9.45 -20.32 -6.56
CA ALA A 123 10.24 -21.39 -5.95
C ALA A 123 9.75 -22.79 -6.36
N GLU A 124 8.44 -22.98 -6.54
CA GLU A 124 7.88 -24.23 -7.06
C GLU A 124 8.23 -24.49 -8.52
N GLU A 125 8.27 -23.46 -9.37
CA GLU A 125 8.74 -23.59 -10.76
C GLU A 125 10.22 -24.02 -10.82
N GLU A 126 11.07 -23.38 -10.02
CA GLU A 126 12.51 -23.67 -9.98
C GLU A 126 12.78 -25.10 -9.49
N ASN A 127 12.08 -25.54 -8.45
CA ASN A 127 12.16 -26.93 -7.97
C ASN A 127 11.68 -27.99 -8.99
N LYS A 128 10.76 -27.64 -9.90
CA LYS A 128 10.31 -28.55 -10.97
C LYS A 128 11.36 -28.66 -12.08
N ILE A 129 12.02 -27.55 -12.41
CA ILE A 129 13.10 -27.52 -13.40
C ILE A 129 14.30 -28.32 -12.91
N ASP A 130 14.73 -28.12 -11.66
CA ASP A 130 15.89 -28.83 -11.10
C ASP A 130 15.67 -30.36 -11.11
N LYS A 131 14.47 -30.82 -10.73
CA LYS A 131 14.11 -32.25 -10.81
C LYS A 131 14.11 -32.80 -12.23
N GLN A 132 13.73 -32.00 -13.23
CA GLN A 132 13.78 -32.42 -14.64
C GLN A 132 15.21 -32.53 -15.14
N VAL A 133 16.08 -31.58 -14.78
CA VAL A 133 17.50 -31.58 -15.13
C VAL A 133 18.24 -32.77 -14.51
N ASP A 134 17.89 -33.16 -13.29
CA ASP A 134 18.49 -34.31 -12.63
C ASP A 134 18.12 -35.65 -13.30
N ILE A 135 16.87 -35.79 -13.78
CA ILE A 135 16.42 -36.97 -14.53
C ILE A 135 17.17 -37.08 -15.87
N GLU A 136 17.33 -35.99 -16.61
CA GLU A 136 18.05 -36.01 -17.90
C GLU A 136 19.55 -36.32 -17.76
N LYS A 137 20.18 -35.92 -16.64
CA LYS A 137 21.59 -36.24 -16.33
C LYS A 137 21.79 -37.71 -15.95
N GLU A 138 20.86 -38.30 -15.21
CA GLU A 138 20.90 -39.73 -14.91
C GLU A 138 20.70 -40.59 -16.18
N GLU A 139 19.82 -40.19 -17.10
CA GLU A 139 19.59 -40.93 -18.36
C GLU A 139 20.75 -40.85 -19.36
N THR A 140 21.54 -39.77 -19.34
CA THR A 140 22.70 -39.60 -20.25
C THR A 140 23.98 -40.28 -19.75
N THR A 141 24.08 -40.59 -18.46
CA THR A 141 25.26 -41.25 -17.87
C THR A 141 25.21 -42.79 -18.01
N ILE A 142 24.05 -43.35 -18.40
CA ILE A 142 23.81 -44.80 -18.51
C ILE A 142 23.95 -45.31 -19.97
N LYS A 143 24.24 -44.44 -20.94
CA LYS A 143 24.52 -44.81 -22.35
C LYS A 143 26.01 -44.78 -22.66
#